data_AF-A0A7Y7LM96-F1
#
_entry.id   AF-A0A7Y7LM96-F1
#
_cell.length_a   1.000
_cell.length_b   1.000
_cell.length_c   1.000
_cell.angle_alpha   90.00
_cell.angle_beta   90.00
_cell.angle_gamma   90.00
#
_symmetry.space_group_name_H-M   'P 1'
#
loop_
_entity.id
_entity.type
_entity.pdbx_description
1 polymer ?
#
loop_
_entity_poly.entity_id
_entity_poly.type
_entity_poly.pdbx_seq_one_letter_code
_entity_poly.pdbx_strand_id
1 'polypeptide(L)'
;METLLKWLRRLSHLLGFETADSFPPGHPYERTRWNGAYFDIASDVKPDDIERRLCEAISNTPLVFGYIENPTPRMQRALLAVLEERMRNNRGRATELAVLLVQAYESPHISEIIPGLRTVVDSTRGHDLGDRGRAVMAFLGSTQSPFDVIEMH
;
A
#
# COMPACT_ATOMS: atom_id res chain seq x y z
N MET A 1 1.65 -17.25 -30.63
CA MET A 1 1.78 -17.61 -29.20
C MET A 1 0.98 -16.65 -28.30
N GLU A 2 0.99 -15.34 -28.57
CA GLU A 2 0.26 -14.31 -27.76
C GLU A 2 -1.27 -14.44 -27.75
N THR A 3 -1.88 -14.91 -28.83
CA THR A 3 -3.33 -15.09 -28.92
C THR A 3 -3.84 -16.17 -27.97
N LEU A 4 -3.13 -17.29 -27.88
CA LEU A 4 -3.51 -18.42 -27.02
C LEU A 4 -3.42 -18.04 -25.53
N LEU A 5 -2.38 -17.29 -25.14
CA LEU A 5 -2.24 -16.70 -23.79
C LEU A 5 -3.35 -15.70 -23.45
N LYS A 6 -3.76 -14.86 -24.40
CA LYS A 6 -4.90 -13.93 -24.22
C LYS A 6 -6.22 -14.67 -24.02
N TRP A 7 -6.45 -15.75 -24.77
CA TRP A 7 -7.64 -16.58 -24.64
C TRP A 7 -7.64 -17.40 -23.34
N LEU A 8 -6.49 -17.92 -22.92
CA LEU A 8 -6.32 -18.61 -21.63
C LEU A 8 -6.60 -17.68 -20.45
N ARG A 9 -6.07 -16.44 -20.46
CA ARG A 9 -6.42 -15.43 -19.45
C ARG A 9 -7.91 -15.08 -19.45
N ARG A 10 -8.52 -14.91 -20.63
CA ARG A 10 -9.98 -14.66 -20.71
C ARG A 10 -10.81 -15.84 -20.18
N LEU A 11 -10.42 -17.07 -20.49
CA LEU A 11 -11.08 -18.27 -20.00
C LEU A 11 -10.87 -18.46 -18.50
N SER A 12 -9.67 -18.21 -18.00
CA SER A 12 -9.33 -18.22 -16.58
C SER A 12 -10.14 -17.17 -15.80
N HIS A 13 -10.26 -15.97 -16.36
CA HIS A 13 -11.10 -14.88 -15.82
C HIS A 13 -12.60 -15.23 -15.83
N LEU A 14 -13.07 -15.94 -16.86
CA LEU A 14 -14.45 -16.43 -16.94
C LEU A 14 -14.72 -17.63 -16.02
N LEU A 15 -13.69 -18.41 -15.68
CA LEU A 15 -13.79 -19.60 -14.85
C LEU A 15 -13.44 -19.34 -13.36
N GLY A 16 -13.02 -18.13 -13.00
CA GLY A 16 -12.74 -17.73 -11.61
C GLY A 16 -11.50 -18.38 -10.98
N PHE A 17 -10.58 -18.91 -11.80
CA PHE A 17 -9.35 -19.57 -11.33
C PHE A 17 -8.17 -18.61 -11.15
N GLU A 18 -8.31 -17.35 -11.56
CA GLU A 18 -7.28 -16.33 -11.35
C GLU A 18 -7.56 -15.54 -10.08
N THR A 19 -6.61 -15.56 -9.14
CA THR A 19 -6.55 -14.57 -8.06
C THR A 19 -6.41 -13.20 -8.69
N ALA A 20 -7.30 -12.26 -8.35
CA ALA A 20 -7.14 -10.88 -8.76
C ALA A 20 -5.79 -10.37 -8.27
N ASP A 21 -5.05 -9.68 -9.14
CA ASP A 21 -3.75 -9.05 -8.86
C ASP A 21 -3.79 -7.53 -9.04
N SER A 22 -4.93 -6.99 -9.50
CA SER A 22 -5.20 -5.56 -9.67
C SER A 22 -6.70 -5.26 -9.64
N PHE A 23 -7.08 -4.01 -9.41
CA PHE A 23 -8.47 -3.56 -9.56
C PHE A 23 -8.96 -3.70 -11.01
N PRO A 24 -10.28 -3.81 -11.26
CA PRO A 24 -10.81 -3.93 -12.62
C PRO A 24 -10.52 -2.67 -13.46
N PRO A 25 -10.44 -2.79 -14.80
CA PRO A 25 -10.20 -1.65 -15.69
C PRO A 25 -11.23 -0.54 -15.52
N GLY A 26 -10.77 0.72 -15.52
CA GLY A 26 -11.64 1.89 -15.32
C GLY A 26 -11.92 2.24 -13.86
N HIS A 27 -11.41 1.46 -12.91
CA HIS A 27 -11.40 1.83 -11.50
C HIS A 27 -10.39 2.97 -11.26
N PRO A 28 -10.67 3.94 -10.36
CA PRO A 28 -9.73 5.04 -10.05
C PRO A 28 -8.34 4.56 -9.64
N TYR A 29 -8.27 3.37 -9.04
CA TYR A 29 -7.04 2.76 -8.54
C TYR A 29 -6.56 1.57 -9.39
N GLU A 30 -6.90 1.51 -10.69
CA GLU A 30 -6.50 0.42 -11.62
C GLU A 30 -4.99 0.12 -11.65
N ARG A 31 -4.15 1.09 -11.28
CA ARG A 31 -2.68 0.93 -11.22
C ARG A 31 -2.19 0.22 -9.95
N THR A 32 -3.06 0.01 -8.98
CA THR A 32 -2.72 -0.73 -7.76
C THR A 32 -2.58 -2.19 -8.13
N ARG A 33 -1.42 -2.77 -7.82
CA ARG A 33 -1.18 -4.20 -7.97
C ARG A 33 -0.79 -4.80 -6.64
N TRP A 34 -1.08 -6.08 -6.46
CA TRP A 34 -0.68 -6.82 -5.28
C TRP A 34 -0.25 -8.23 -5.65
N ASN A 35 0.58 -8.82 -4.80
CA ASN A 35 1.04 -10.18 -5.01
C ASN A 35 -0.01 -11.20 -4.51
N GLY A 36 -0.59 -11.97 -5.44
CA GLY A 36 -1.61 -12.99 -5.13
C GLY A 36 -1.15 -14.08 -4.15
N ALA A 37 0.16 -14.30 -3.97
CA ALA A 37 0.67 -15.25 -2.97
C ALA A 37 0.44 -14.77 -1.52
N TYR A 38 0.34 -13.45 -1.30
CA TYR A 38 0.07 -12.85 0.01
C TYR A 38 -1.40 -12.42 0.14
N PHE A 39 -2.09 -12.24 -0.98
CA PHE A 39 -3.48 -11.80 -1.04
C PHE A 39 -4.29 -12.72 -1.96
N ASP A 40 -4.85 -13.77 -1.37
CA ASP A 40 -5.74 -14.69 -2.07
C ASP A 40 -7.14 -14.07 -2.19
N ILE A 41 -7.35 -13.32 -3.28
CA ILE A 41 -8.61 -12.63 -3.58
C ILE A 41 -9.14 -13.18 -4.90
N ALA A 42 -10.33 -13.78 -4.88
CA ALA A 42 -10.99 -14.27 -6.08
C ALA A 42 -11.34 -13.11 -7.05
N SER A 43 -11.29 -13.37 -8.35
CA SER A 43 -11.49 -12.35 -9.39
C SER A 43 -12.91 -11.78 -9.48
N ASP A 44 -13.90 -12.46 -8.89
CA ASP A 44 -15.31 -12.08 -8.87
C ASP A 44 -15.67 -11.13 -7.71
N VAL A 45 -14.73 -10.87 -6.81
CA VAL A 45 -14.92 -9.98 -5.66
C VAL A 45 -15.06 -8.53 -6.12
N LYS A 46 -16.05 -7.82 -5.56
CA LYS A 46 -16.29 -6.41 -5.89
C LYS A 46 -15.11 -5.53 -5.46
N PRO A 47 -14.78 -4.45 -6.20
CA PRO A 47 -13.65 -3.57 -5.88
C PRO A 47 -13.61 -3.07 -4.43
N ASP A 48 -14.75 -2.67 -3.88
CA ASP A 48 -14.85 -2.20 -2.49
C ASP A 48 -14.48 -3.30 -1.48
N ASP A 49 -14.87 -4.54 -1.77
CA ASP A 49 -14.54 -5.70 -0.93
C ASP A 49 -13.07 -6.08 -1.07
N ILE A 50 -12.47 -5.93 -2.26
CA ILE A 50 -11.02 -6.09 -2.48
C ILE A 50 -10.26 -5.09 -1.61
N GLU A 51 -10.60 -3.80 -1.71
CA GLU A 51 -9.90 -2.75 -0.96
C GLU A 51 -10.05 -2.95 0.55
N ARG A 52 -11.25 -3.33 1.02
CA ARG A 52 -11.49 -3.65 2.43
C ARG A 52 -10.60 -4.80 2.91
N ARG A 53 -10.53 -5.92 2.17
CA ARG A 53 -9.69 -7.08 2.53
C ARG A 53 -8.22 -6.72 2.56
N LEU A 54 -7.74 -5.92 1.61
CA LEU A 54 -6.37 -5.43 1.59
C LEU A 54 -6.06 -4.56 2.80
N CYS A 55 -6.95 -3.63 3.16
CA CYS A 55 -6.79 -2.80 4.35
C CYS A 55 -6.78 -3.63 5.64
N GLU A 56 -7.67 -4.62 5.75
CA GLU A 56 -7.72 -5.54 6.88
C GLU A 56 -6.44 -6.38 7.00
N ALA A 57 -5.93 -6.89 5.87
CA ALA A 57 -4.67 -7.63 5.83
C ALA A 57 -3.47 -6.77 6.25
N ILE A 58 -3.44 -5.50 5.85
CA ILE A 58 -2.41 -4.53 6.28
C ILE A 58 -2.51 -4.28 7.79
N SER A 59 -3.72 -4.06 8.33
CA SER A 59 -3.90 -3.84 9.76
C SER A 59 -3.45 -5.05 10.60
N ASN A 60 -3.75 -6.27 10.13
CA ASN A 60 -3.40 -7.50 10.83
C ASN A 60 -1.91 -7.87 10.66
N THR A 61 -1.37 -7.74 9.45
CA THR A 61 0.01 -8.11 9.10
C THR A 61 0.70 -6.98 8.31
N PRO A 62 1.15 -5.89 8.95
CA PRO A 62 1.59 -4.67 8.25
C PRO A 62 2.69 -4.84 7.20
N LEU A 63 3.53 -5.88 7.33
CA LEU A 63 4.60 -6.16 6.37
C LEU A 63 4.09 -6.55 4.98
N VAL A 64 2.83 -7.01 4.84
CA VAL A 64 2.27 -7.36 3.53
C VAL A 64 2.15 -6.15 2.61
N PHE A 65 2.17 -4.93 3.17
CA PHE A 65 2.16 -3.70 2.40
C PHE A 65 3.33 -3.60 1.42
N GLY A 66 4.49 -4.20 1.73
CA GLY A 66 5.65 -4.26 0.83
C GLY A 66 5.41 -5.06 -0.46
N TYR A 67 4.30 -5.80 -0.55
CA TYR A 67 3.91 -6.56 -1.73
C TYR A 67 2.76 -5.89 -2.51
N ILE A 68 2.49 -4.62 -2.23
CA ILE A 68 1.49 -3.80 -2.93
C ILE A 68 2.21 -2.67 -3.68
N GLU A 69 2.00 -2.61 -4.99
CA GLU A 69 2.46 -1.52 -5.85
C GLU A 69 1.36 -0.47 -5.97
N ASN A 70 1.71 0.81 -5.88
CA ASN A 70 0.77 1.95 -5.97
C ASN A 70 -0.42 1.85 -4.99
N PRO A 71 -0.18 1.66 -3.68
CA PRO A 71 -1.24 1.44 -2.70
C PRO A 71 -2.25 2.60 -2.66
N THR A 72 -3.53 2.27 -2.49
CA THR A 72 -4.60 3.28 -2.43
C THR A 72 -4.45 4.18 -1.21
N PRO A 73 -5.06 5.37 -1.21
CA PRO A 73 -5.09 6.24 -0.03
C PRO A 73 -5.60 5.55 1.24
N ARG A 74 -6.54 4.59 1.12
CA ARG A 74 -7.06 3.85 2.29
C ARG A 74 -6.05 2.83 2.82
N MET A 75 -5.35 2.13 1.94
CA MET A 75 -4.29 1.19 2.32
C MET A 75 -3.13 1.91 3.02
N GLN A 76 -2.73 3.08 2.51
CA GLN A 76 -1.69 3.91 3.13
C GLN A 76 -2.11 4.37 4.53
N ARG A 77 -3.37 4.79 4.71
CA ARG A 77 -3.93 5.14 6.03
C ARG A 77 -3.94 3.95 7.00
N ALA A 78 -4.26 2.74 6.53
CA ALA A 78 -4.21 1.54 7.35
C ALA A 78 -2.79 1.27 7.88
N LEU A 79 -1.77 1.38 7.02
CA LEU A 79 -0.37 1.23 7.45
C LEU A 79 0.03 2.34 8.44
N LEU A 80 -0.36 3.58 8.16
CA LEU A 80 -0.08 4.74 9.01
C LEU A 80 -0.68 4.60 10.41
N ALA A 81 -1.91 4.10 10.54
CA ALA A 81 -2.53 3.87 11.84
C ALA A 81 -1.73 2.86 12.69
N VAL A 82 -1.24 1.78 12.07
CA VAL A 82 -0.39 0.81 12.78
C VAL A 82 0.99 1.38 13.10
N LEU A 83 1.56 2.18 12.20
CA LEU A 83 2.83 2.88 12.45
C LEU A 83 2.70 3.85 13.63
N GLU A 84 1.62 4.62 13.69
CA GLU A 84 1.33 5.52 14.80
C GLU A 84 1.26 4.79 16.14
N GLU A 85 0.47 3.70 16.20
CA GLU A 85 0.35 2.90 17.42
C GLU A 85 1.73 2.41 17.90
N ARG A 86 2.59 1.98 16.96
CA ARG A 86 3.94 1.52 17.29
C ARG A 86 4.86 2.65 17.75
N MET A 87 4.78 3.83 17.12
CA MET A 87 5.53 5.01 17.51
C MET A 87 5.14 5.47 18.92
N ARG A 88 3.83 5.52 19.23
CA ARG A 88 3.31 5.89 20.56
C ARG A 88 3.73 4.90 21.65
N ASN A 89 3.70 3.60 21.35
CA ASN A 89 4.00 2.54 22.32
C ASN A 89 5.47 2.12 22.35
N ASN A 90 6.35 2.81 21.61
CA ASN A 90 7.77 2.46 21.42
C ASN A 90 7.97 0.96 21.08
N ARG A 91 7.05 0.38 20.32
CA ARG A 91 7.18 -1.01 19.87
C ARG A 91 8.26 -1.07 18.80
N GLY A 92 9.23 -1.96 18.98
CA GLY A 92 10.26 -2.21 17.97
C GLY A 92 9.62 -2.49 16.61
N ARG A 93 10.33 -2.14 15.53
CA ARG A 93 9.91 -2.28 14.11
C ARG A 93 9.01 -1.18 13.53
N ALA A 94 8.89 -0.02 14.19
CA ALA A 94 8.27 1.16 13.58
C ALA A 94 9.05 1.64 12.34
N THR A 95 10.40 1.63 12.40
CA THR A 95 11.27 1.98 11.27
C THR A 95 11.02 1.09 10.06
N GLU A 96 10.79 -0.21 10.25
CA GLU A 96 10.51 -1.13 9.14
C GLU A 96 9.24 -0.73 8.38
N LEU A 97 8.17 -0.34 9.10
CA LEU A 97 6.95 0.13 8.46
C LEU A 97 7.14 1.48 7.75
N ALA A 98 7.95 2.37 8.32
CA ALA A 98 8.31 3.62 7.66
C ALA A 98 9.11 3.36 6.37
N VAL A 99 9.98 2.34 6.34
CA VAL A 99 10.69 1.93 5.11
C VAL A 99 9.72 1.44 4.04
N LEU A 100 8.65 0.73 4.40
CA LEU A 100 7.62 0.31 3.43
C LEU A 100 6.92 1.53 2.79
N LEU A 101 6.65 2.59 3.57
CA LEU A 101 6.14 3.85 3.03
C LEU A 101 7.15 4.50 2.08
N VAL A 102 8.43 4.55 2.46
CA VAL A 102 9.50 5.09 1.60
C VAL A 102 9.51 4.38 0.24
N GLN A 103 9.48 3.04 0.24
CA GLN A 103 9.49 2.23 -0.98
C GLN A 103 8.25 2.49 -1.84
N ALA A 104 7.06 2.56 -1.23
CA ALA A 104 5.84 2.85 -1.97
C ALA A 104 5.88 4.24 -2.63
N TYR A 105 6.49 5.23 -1.97
CA TYR A 105 6.66 6.59 -2.47
C TYR A 105 7.70 6.73 -3.59
N GLU A 106 8.50 5.70 -3.87
CA GLU A 106 9.40 5.67 -5.04
C GLU A 106 8.63 5.64 -6.36
N SER A 107 7.39 5.13 -6.33
CA SER A 107 6.51 5.21 -7.49
C SER A 107 6.05 6.66 -7.73
N PRO A 108 6.09 7.16 -8.98
CA PRO A 108 5.50 8.46 -9.32
C PRO A 108 3.96 8.44 -9.34
N HIS A 109 3.35 7.25 -9.33
CA HIS A 109 1.89 7.09 -9.47
C HIS A 109 1.15 6.94 -8.14
N ILE A 110 1.87 6.81 -7.02
CA ILE A 110 1.27 6.78 -5.69
C ILE A 110 0.63 8.14 -5.37
N SER A 111 -0.61 8.11 -4.88
CA SER A 111 -1.28 9.30 -4.37
C SER A 111 -0.72 9.68 -3.01
N GLU A 112 -0.31 10.93 -2.84
CA GLU A 112 0.19 11.43 -1.56
C GLU A 112 -0.98 11.74 -0.62
N ILE A 113 -0.96 11.18 0.59
CA ILE A 113 -2.00 11.40 1.60
C ILE A 113 -1.58 12.32 2.75
N ILE A 114 -0.27 12.43 3.02
CA ILE A 114 0.28 13.38 3.98
C ILE A 114 1.08 14.43 3.19
N PRO A 115 0.67 15.71 3.21
CA PRO A 115 1.37 16.75 2.48
C PRO A 115 2.84 16.86 2.89
N GLY A 116 3.75 16.82 1.91
CA GLY A 116 5.19 16.96 2.14
C GLY A 116 5.92 15.65 2.44
N LEU A 117 5.20 14.53 2.60
CA LEU A 117 5.82 13.22 2.78
C LEU A 117 6.68 12.84 1.57
N ARG A 118 6.21 13.14 0.34
CA ARG A 118 7.00 12.92 -0.88
C ARG A 118 8.30 13.70 -0.84
N THR A 119 8.26 14.96 -0.44
CA THR A 119 9.46 15.82 -0.34
C THR A 119 10.48 15.24 0.64
N VAL A 120 10.04 14.65 1.76
CA VAL A 120 10.93 13.98 2.73
C VAL A 120 11.54 12.71 2.15
N VAL A 121 10.76 11.91 1.44
CA VAL A 121 11.27 10.70 0.75
C VAL A 121 12.27 11.08 -0.33
N ASP A 122 12.02 12.17 -1.05
CA ASP A 122 12.87 12.66 -2.13
C ASP A 122 14.17 13.30 -1.62
N SER A 123 14.12 14.05 -0.53
CA SER A 123 15.30 14.69 0.07
C SER A 123 16.30 13.71 0.68
N THR A 124 15.86 12.47 0.91
CA THR A 124 16.68 11.39 1.45
C THR A 124 17.08 10.35 0.39
N ARG A 125 16.86 10.65 -0.89
CA ARG A 125 17.38 9.82 -1.99
C ARG A 125 18.90 9.72 -1.91
N GLY A 126 19.41 8.50 -1.94
CA GLY A 126 20.86 8.21 -1.82
C GLY A 126 21.34 7.87 -0.41
N HIS A 127 20.49 8.03 0.61
CA HIS A 127 20.78 7.52 1.96
C HIS A 127 20.42 6.02 2.07
N ASP A 128 20.96 5.35 3.09
CA ASP A 128 20.56 3.99 3.45
C ASP A 128 19.06 3.93 3.80
N LEU A 129 18.41 2.80 3.52
CA LEU A 129 16.98 2.62 3.77
C LEU A 129 16.60 2.87 5.24
N GLY A 130 17.45 2.48 6.19
CA GLY A 130 17.25 2.74 7.61
C GLY A 130 17.28 4.22 7.97
N ASP A 131 18.17 5.00 7.34
CA ASP A 131 18.21 6.46 7.50
C ASP A 131 16.97 7.13 6.91
N ARG A 132 16.54 6.68 5.72
CA ARG A 132 15.31 7.14 5.06
C ARG A 132 14.07 6.88 5.92
N GLY A 133 13.95 5.67 6.47
CA GLY A 133 12.87 5.30 7.39
C GLY A 133 12.86 6.16 8.66
N ARG A 134 14.04 6.45 9.24
CA ARG A 134 14.17 7.35 10.40
C ARG A 134 13.76 8.79 10.06
N ALA A 135 14.11 9.31 8.90
CA ALA A 135 13.70 10.63 8.45
C ALA A 135 12.17 10.75 8.29
N VAL A 136 11.53 9.73 7.71
CA VAL A 136 10.07 9.67 7.61
C VAL A 136 9.42 9.62 8.99
N MET A 137 9.92 8.79 9.92
CA MET A 137 9.39 8.78 11.29
C MET A 137 9.56 10.12 12.00
N ALA A 138 10.70 10.80 11.83
CA ALA A 138 10.92 12.12 12.41
C ALA A 138 9.93 13.15 11.86
N PHE A 139 9.69 13.13 10.54
CA PHE A 139 8.67 13.96 9.91
C PHE A 139 7.27 13.69 10.49
N LEU A 140 6.85 12.42 10.50
CA LEU A 140 5.55 12.01 11.04
C LEU A 140 5.37 12.35 12.52
N GLY A 141 6.43 12.26 13.32
CA GLY A 141 6.39 12.65 14.74
C GLY A 141 6.34 14.17 14.97
N SER A 142 6.78 14.97 13.99
CA SER A 142 6.79 16.44 14.06
C SER A 142 5.51 17.08 13.52
N THR A 143 4.79 16.38 12.65
CA THR A 143 3.52 16.85 12.10
C THR A 143 2.46 16.78 13.21
N GLN A 144 1.89 17.92 13.59
CA GLN A 144 0.75 17.95 14.51
C GLN A 144 -0.44 17.33 13.77
N SER A 145 -0.84 16.15 14.22
CA SER A 145 -1.93 15.39 13.62
C SER A 145 -1.75 14.98 12.14
N PRO A 146 -0.76 14.12 11.84
CA PRO A 146 -0.72 13.43 10.55
C PRO A 146 -1.90 12.44 10.41
N PHE A 147 -2.58 12.15 11.53
CA PHE A 147 -3.54 11.06 11.68
C PHE A 147 -4.98 11.53 11.97
N ASP A 148 -5.28 12.78 12.39
CA ASP A 148 -6.70 13.21 12.60
C ASP A 148 -7.42 13.55 11.28
N VAL A 149 -6.73 13.60 10.14
CA VAL A 149 -7.38 13.73 8.81
C VAL A 149 -8.02 12.39 8.37
N ILE A 150 -7.96 11.35 9.20
CA ILE A 150 -8.41 9.99 8.90
C ILE A 150 -9.88 9.76 9.32
N GLU A 151 -10.49 10.62 10.15
CA GLU A 151 -11.89 10.51 10.61
C GLU A 151 -12.88 11.44 9.88
N MET A 152 -12.83 11.51 8.56
CA MET A 152 -13.91 12.19 7.81
C MET A 152 -14.27 11.44 6.54
N HIS A 153 -14.95 10.30 6.70
CA HIS A 153 -16.14 9.88 5.93
C HIS A 153 -16.63 8.49 6.32
#